data_AF-A0A5C8PVZ0-F1
#
_entry.id   AF-A0A5C8PVZ0-F1
#
_cell.length_a   1.000
_cell.length_b   1.000
_cell.length_c   1.000
_cell.angle_alpha   90.00
_cell.angle_beta   90.00
_cell.angle_gamma   90.00
#
_symmetry.space_group_name_H-M   'P 1'
#
loop_
_entity.id
_entity.type
_entity.pdbx_description
1 polymer ?
#
loop_
_entity_poly.entity_id
_entity_poly.type
_entity_poly.pdbx_seq_one_letter_code
_entity_poly.pdbx_strand_id
1 'polypeptide(L)'
;MFHTRFRPKYDVLYGVSDWRDKYLDKWIAHKKQEVQASGGVVTVGMLLQLEDLAKKALINYYNQPITMVEAKFITSQTLARKILANVTSVPGTGIYIDELLKSRYSPISVRDDKSISRMPKNDNRVPGDYDAFVAMLKDALTKQTALDAALYLAIRRACKFGIEYVMEYRGGTIHYIIDGITMADVVGKTEMPINMGLQTGVPITTSELRFIFRNWHWFREKVDDGLVFWFKDTPTTAPWITDPKLWIPYAAQRIRKYKTAKQGSNDYEADKVNGFEKYAPIDPALAIEYFGMIKMTDKLIQSD
;
A
#
# COMPACT_ATOMS: atom_id res chain seq x y z
N MET A 1 -11.18 19.54 9.41
CA MET A 1 -10.61 19.74 8.05
C MET A 1 -9.27 19.00 7.98
N PHE A 2 -8.69 18.74 6.80
CA PHE A 2 -7.41 18.00 6.73
C PHE A 2 -6.30 18.67 7.55
N HIS A 3 -6.17 19.98 7.39
CA HIS A 3 -5.10 20.75 8.01
C HIS A 3 -5.12 20.75 9.55
N THR A 4 -6.28 20.51 10.17
CA THR A 4 -6.43 20.44 11.62
C THR A 4 -6.07 19.07 12.19
N ARG A 5 -6.20 18.00 11.40
CA ARG A 5 -6.01 16.60 11.86
C ARG A 5 -4.63 16.06 11.50
N PHE A 6 -4.04 16.52 10.41
CA PHE A 6 -2.77 16.01 9.89
C PHE A 6 -1.55 16.51 10.68
N ARG A 7 -0.81 15.57 11.25
CA ARG A 7 0.41 15.79 12.03
C ARG A 7 1.58 15.12 11.31
N PRO A 8 2.30 15.82 10.41
CA PRO A 8 3.28 15.20 9.53
C PRO A 8 4.45 14.49 10.24
N LYS A 9 4.68 14.79 11.53
CA LYS A 9 5.66 14.09 12.36
C LYS A 9 5.28 12.64 12.68
N TYR A 10 3.99 12.32 12.72
CA TYR A 10 3.46 11.02 13.16
C TYR A 10 2.64 10.34 12.07
N ASP A 11 1.90 11.15 11.33
CA ASP A 11 0.92 10.69 10.36
C ASP A 11 1.57 10.45 8.99
N VAL A 12 0.86 9.73 8.12
CA VAL A 12 1.31 9.43 6.75
C VAL A 12 0.19 9.68 5.74
N LEU A 13 0.56 10.08 4.53
CA LEU A 13 -0.36 10.47 3.46
C LEU A 13 -0.28 9.53 2.24
N TYR A 14 -1.34 8.76 2.00
CA TYR A 14 -1.55 7.93 0.81
C TYR A 14 -2.53 8.59 -0.16
N GLY A 15 -2.47 8.19 -1.43
CA GLY A 15 -3.31 8.74 -2.50
C GLY A 15 -2.54 8.99 -3.79
N VAL A 16 -3.25 9.45 -4.82
CA VAL A 16 -2.63 9.85 -6.10
C VAL A 16 -1.73 11.07 -5.89
N SER A 17 -0.55 11.12 -6.52
CA SER A 17 0.47 12.14 -6.26
C SER A 17 -0.07 13.55 -6.29
N ASP A 18 -0.69 13.95 -7.41
CA ASP A 18 -1.23 15.31 -7.60
C ASP A 18 -2.23 15.72 -6.52
N TRP A 19 -2.99 14.75 -5.98
CA TRP A 19 -3.95 15.02 -4.93
C TRP A 19 -3.29 15.09 -3.55
N ARG A 20 -2.29 14.25 -3.27
CA ARG A 20 -1.48 14.38 -2.05
C ARG A 20 -0.80 15.74 -1.96
N ASP A 21 -0.20 16.17 -3.06
CA ASP A 21 0.51 17.44 -3.13
C ASP A 21 -0.45 18.61 -2.88
N LYS A 22 -1.64 18.61 -3.48
CA LYS A 22 -2.69 19.60 -3.20
C LYS A 22 -3.11 19.65 -1.72
N TYR A 23 -3.21 18.51 -1.05
CA TYR A 23 -3.56 18.47 0.37
C TYR A 23 -2.44 19.01 1.25
N LEU A 24 -1.18 18.71 0.91
CA LEU A 24 -0.02 19.26 1.60
C LEU A 24 0.10 20.77 1.40
N ASP A 25 -0.09 21.26 0.17
CA ASP A 25 -0.06 22.69 -0.12
C ASP A 25 -1.08 23.46 0.71
N LYS A 26 -2.29 22.91 0.87
CA LYS A 26 -3.32 23.45 1.76
C LYS A 26 -2.90 23.44 3.23
N TRP A 27 -2.30 22.35 3.70
CA TRP A 27 -1.78 22.27 5.07
C TRP A 27 -0.68 23.32 5.31
N ILE A 28 0.27 23.46 4.39
CA ILE A 28 1.34 24.47 4.45
C ILE A 28 0.73 25.88 4.46
N ALA A 29 -0.23 26.15 3.57
CA ALA A 29 -0.92 27.44 3.50
C ALA A 29 -1.64 27.78 4.82
N HIS A 30 -2.31 26.80 5.43
CA HIS A 30 -2.96 26.99 6.72
C HIS A 30 -1.94 27.28 7.84
N LYS A 31 -0.82 26.56 7.89
CA LYS A 31 0.25 26.83 8.87
C LYS A 31 0.89 28.20 8.70
N LYS A 32 1.01 28.70 7.47
CA LYS A 32 1.43 30.10 7.22
C LYS A 32 0.44 31.09 7.84
N GLN A 33 -0.87 30.86 7.66
CA GLN A 33 -1.91 31.71 8.23
C GLN A 33 -1.93 31.68 9.77
N GLU A 34 -1.74 30.52 10.40
CA GLU A 34 -1.66 30.41 11.88
C GLU A 34 -0.52 31.25 12.46
N VAL A 35 0.66 31.23 11.83
CA VAL A 35 1.82 32.02 12.25
C VAL A 35 1.53 33.51 12.13
N GLN A 36 0.94 33.94 11.01
CA GLN A 36 0.58 35.34 10.78
C GLN A 36 -0.49 35.83 11.76
N ALA A 37 -1.53 35.02 12.01
CA ALA A 37 -2.59 35.34 12.95
C ALA A 37 -2.07 35.49 14.39
N SER A 38 -0.98 34.80 14.72
CA SER A 38 -0.30 34.91 16.02
C SER A 38 0.67 36.10 16.12
N GLY A 39 0.68 37.00 15.13
CA GLY A 39 1.61 38.14 15.06
C GLY A 39 3.04 37.76 14.66
N GLY A 40 3.27 36.51 14.23
CA GLY A 40 4.57 36.04 13.78
C GLY A 40 4.89 36.43 12.33
N VAL A 41 6.18 36.58 12.03
CA VAL A 41 6.66 36.77 10.65
C VAL A 41 7.02 35.41 10.07
N VAL A 42 6.39 35.06 8.94
CA VAL A 42 6.72 33.84 8.20
C VAL A 42 8.05 34.04 7.49
N THR A 43 9.11 33.39 7.98
CA THR A 43 10.45 33.45 7.37
C THR A 43 10.64 32.35 6.31
N VAL A 44 11.56 32.57 5.36
CA VAL A 44 11.94 31.55 4.37
C VAL A 44 12.40 30.24 5.05
N GLY A 45 13.15 30.34 6.15
CA GLY A 45 13.60 29.17 6.91
C GLY A 45 12.45 28.35 7.47
N MET A 46 11.40 28.99 8.00
CA MET A 46 10.19 28.31 8.48
C MET A 46 9.43 27.63 7.33
N LEU A 47 9.38 28.25 6.15
CA LEU A 47 8.75 27.64 4.98
C LEU A 47 9.46 26.37 4.54
N LEU A 48 10.78 26.41 4.45
CA LEU A 48 11.59 25.23 4.13
C LEU A 48 11.41 24.12 5.17
N GLN A 49 11.29 24.47 6.46
CA GLN A 49 11.00 23.50 7.51
C GLN A 49 9.59 22.89 7.39
N LEU A 50 8.58 23.70 7.06
CA LEU A 50 7.20 23.22 6.84
C LEU A 50 7.12 22.33 5.59
N GLU A 51 7.79 22.70 4.51
CA GLU A 51 7.87 21.89 3.30
C GLU A 51 8.62 20.60 3.53
N ASP A 52 9.75 20.65 4.24
CA ASP A 52 10.47 19.45 4.66
C ASP A 52 9.54 18.55 5.48
N LEU A 53 8.90 19.07 6.53
CA LEU A 53 7.88 18.38 7.35
C LEU A 53 6.74 17.77 6.51
N ALA A 54 6.16 18.53 5.59
CA ALA A 54 5.06 18.07 4.74
C ALA A 54 5.50 16.95 3.80
N LYS A 55 6.64 17.13 3.12
CA LYS A 55 7.30 16.07 2.36
C LYS A 55 7.55 14.89 3.28
N LYS A 56 7.83 15.13 4.57
CA LYS A 56 8.12 14.05 5.49
C LYS A 56 6.99 13.04 5.62
N ALA A 57 5.77 13.53 5.55
CA ALA A 57 4.59 12.74 5.77
C ALA A 57 4.01 12.10 4.50
N LEU A 58 4.53 12.43 3.32
CA LEU A 58 4.24 11.65 2.13
C LEU A 58 4.77 10.23 2.32
N ILE A 59 3.93 9.24 2.02
CA ILE A 59 4.49 7.96 1.59
C ILE A 59 5.32 8.27 0.36
N ASN A 60 6.61 8.00 0.49
CA ASN A 60 7.70 8.36 -0.41
C ASN A 60 8.52 9.63 -0.10
N TYR A 61 8.61 10.06 1.16
CA TYR A 61 9.85 10.74 1.62
C TYR A 61 10.42 10.24 2.97
N TYR A 62 9.62 9.69 3.90
CA TYR A 62 10.11 9.12 5.20
C TYR A 62 9.93 7.62 5.31
N ASN A 63 9.32 7.06 4.30
CA ASN A 63 9.47 5.70 3.84
C ASN A 63 9.65 5.85 2.33
N GLN A 64 10.85 6.24 1.88
CA GLN A 64 11.14 6.34 0.45
C GLN A 64 10.66 5.03 -0.22
N PRO A 65 10.01 5.09 -1.39
CA PRO A 65 9.84 3.89 -2.18
C PRO A 65 11.26 3.42 -2.40
N ILE A 66 11.54 2.14 -2.16
CA ILE A 66 12.87 1.60 -2.36
C ILE A 66 13.36 2.15 -3.71
N THR A 67 14.30 3.10 -3.67
CA THR A 67 14.76 3.78 -4.87
C THR A 67 15.40 2.73 -5.77
N MET A 68 15.59 3.03 -7.04
CA MET A 68 16.32 2.10 -7.92
C MET A 68 17.69 1.70 -7.32
N VAL A 69 18.31 2.60 -6.56
CA VAL A 69 19.55 2.38 -5.81
C VAL A 69 19.32 1.51 -4.58
N GLU A 70 18.33 1.81 -3.75
CA GLU A 70 17.99 1.01 -2.56
C GLU A 70 17.51 -0.40 -2.94
N ALA A 71 16.90 -0.58 -4.11
CA ALA A 71 16.43 -1.88 -4.57
C ALA A 71 17.62 -2.71 -5.01
N LYS A 72 18.55 -2.13 -5.77
CA LYS A 72 19.85 -2.74 -6.08
C LYS A 72 20.65 -3.06 -4.81
N PHE A 73 20.52 -2.23 -3.78
CA PHE A 73 21.13 -2.39 -2.45
C PHE A 73 20.52 -3.56 -1.65
N ILE A 74 19.19 -3.61 -1.48
CA ILE A 74 18.49 -4.68 -0.74
C ILE A 74 18.66 -6.03 -1.44
N THR A 75 18.71 -5.99 -2.77
CA THR A 75 18.88 -7.18 -3.58
C THR A 75 20.31 -7.73 -3.62
N SER A 76 21.32 -7.00 -3.14
CA SER A 76 22.68 -7.52 -3.01
C SER A 76 23.04 -7.61 -1.51
N GLN A 77 23.00 -8.82 -0.94
CA GLN A 77 23.20 -9.05 0.50
C GLN A 77 24.50 -8.43 1.05
N THR A 78 25.53 -8.29 0.20
CA THR A 78 26.86 -7.79 0.56
C THR A 78 26.96 -6.26 0.60
N LEU A 79 26.20 -5.54 -0.24
CA LEU A 79 26.15 -4.07 -0.22
C LEU A 79 25.16 -3.58 0.85
N ALA A 80 24.07 -4.32 1.06
CA ALA A 80 23.04 -4.10 2.08
C ALA A 80 23.63 -3.81 3.48
N ARG A 81 24.53 -4.67 3.95
CA ARG A 81 25.13 -4.54 5.29
C ARG A 81 26.12 -3.37 5.40
N LYS A 82 26.80 -2.98 4.31
CA LYS A 82 27.82 -1.92 4.33
C LYS A 82 27.24 -0.50 4.35
N ILE A 83 26.08 -0.27 3.72
CA ILE A 83 25.46 1.07 3.69
C ILE A 83 24.43 1.24 4.83
N LEU A 84 23.80 0.17 5.36
CA LEU A 84 22.99 0.25 6.60
C LEU A 84 23.81 0.79 7.78
N ALA A 85 25.11 0.52 7.82
CA ALA A 85 26.03 1.12 8.79
C ALA A 85 26.20 2.65 8.62
N ASN A 86 25.92 3.19 7.42
CA ASN A 86 26.09 4.61 7.06
C ASN A 86 24.78 5.41 7.00
N VAL A 87 23.61 4.78 6.93
CA VAL A 87 22.27 5.44 6.86
C VAL A 87 21.74 5.82 8.27
N THR A 88 22.58 5.72 9.28
CA THR A 88 22.27 5.92 10.71
C THR A 88 22.01 7.38 11.14
N SER A 89 21.99 8.35 10.23
CA SER A 89 21.84 9.77 10.58
C SER A 89 20.39 10.25 10.74
N VAL A 90 19.38 9.41 10.48
CA VAL A 90 17.95 9.76 10.66
C VAL A 90 17.30 8.83 11.69
N PRO A 91 16.82 9.34 12.84
CA PRO A 91 16.17 8.53 13.87
C PRO A 91 14.94 7.79 13.34
N GLY A 92 14.89 6.46 13.50
CA GLY A 92 13.73 5.61 13.15
C GLY A 92 13.81 4.87 11.82
N THR A 93 14.60 5.35 10.84
CA THR A 93 14.73 4.71 9.52
C THR A 93 15.35 3.32 9.60
N GLY A 94 16.32 3.14 10.50
CA GLY A 94 16.94 1.83 10.75
C GLY A 94 15.95 0.78 11.24
N ILE A 95 14.99 1.18 12.10
CA ILE A 95 13.96 0.27 12.63
C ILE A 95 12.99 -0.11 11.52
N TYR A 96 12.50 0.86 10.73
CA TYR A 96 11.58 0.55 9.62
C TYR A 96 12.23 -0.40 8.60
N ILE A 97 13.47 -0.14 8.20
CA ILE A 97 14.19 -0.99 7.23
C ILE A 97 14.40 -2.40 7.81
N ASP A 98 14.84 -2.51 9.07
CA ASP A 98 15.06 -3.79 9.73
C ASP A 98 13.76 -4.60 9.82
N GLU A 99 12.66 -3.97 10.23
CA GLU A 99 11.35 -4.61 10.28
C GLU A 99 10.81 -4.97 8.87
N LEU A 100 11.00 -4.10 7.86
CA LEU A 100 10.63 -4.42 6.47
C LEU A 100 11.38 -5.65 5.97
N LEU A 101 12.69 -5.75 6.25
CA LEU A 101 13.53 -6.86 5.81
C LEU A 101 13.18 -8.18 6.51
N LYS A 102 12.70 -8.14 7.75
CA LYS A 102 12.19 -9.30 8.50
C LYS A 102 10.75 -9.66 8.13
N SER A 103 9.97 -8.69 7.63
CA SER A 103 8.57 -8.88 7.29
C SER A 103 8.36 -9.76 6.05
N ARG A 104 7.13 -10.23 5.88
CA ARG A 104 6.67 -10.90 4.66
C ARG A 104 6.75 -10.02 3.39
N TYR A 105 6.92 -8.70 3.55
CA TYR A 105 7.04 -7.73 2.47
C TYR A 105 8.48 -7.44 2.05
N SER A 106 9.46 -8.11 2.68
CA SER A 106 10.87 -7.97 2.36
C SER A 106 11.13 -8.11 0.85
N PRO A 107 11.92 -7.25 0.23
CA PRO A 107 12.29 -7.41 -1.18
C PRO A 107 13.09 -8.69 -1.43
N ILE A 108 13.68 -9.29 -0.39
CA ILE A 108 14.34 -10.61 -0.48
C ILE A 108 13.30 -11.71 -0.71
N SER A 109 12.12 -11.63 -0.08
CA SER A 109 11.05 -12.62 -0.32
C SER A 109 10.48 -12.53 -1.74
N VAL A 110 10.64 -11.41 -2.45
CA VAL A 110 10.32 -11.29 -3.89
C VAL A 110 11.25 -12.18 -4.73
N ARG A 111 12.48 -12.41 -4.28
CA ARG A 111 13.47 -13.26 -4.95
C ARG A 111 13.36 -14.72 -4.56
N ASP A 112 13.07 -14.99 -3.29
CA ASP A 112 13.08 -16.34 -2.70
C ASP A 112 11.68 -16.97 -2.50
N ASP A 113 10.59 -16.27 -2.88
CA ASP A 113 9.23 -16.86 -2.94
C ASP A 113 9.29 -18.08 -3.86
N LYS A 114 9.29 -19.27 -3.25
CA LYS A 114 9.66 -20.53 -3.91
C LYS A 114 8.79 -20.81 -5.14
N SER A 115 9.46 -20.56 -6.26
CA SER A 115 9.27 -20.99 -7.63
C SER A 115 8.28 -20.24 -8.52
N ILE A 116 8.87 -19.57 -9.51
CA ILE A 116 8.32 -19.46 -10.87
C ILE A 116 7.71 -20.81 -11.33
N SER A 117 8.22 -21.97 -10.87
CA SER A 117 7.69 -23.30 -11.20
C SER A 117 6.32 -23.67 -10.60
N ARG A 118 5.70 -22.80 -9.78
CA ARG A 118 4.31 -22.98 -9.28
C ARG A 118 3.33 -21.95 -9.81
N MET A 119 3.74 -21.14 -10.81
CA MET A 119 2.79 -20.36 -11.60
C MET A 119 1.78 -21.31 -12.28
N PRO A 120 0.48 -21.00 -12.31
CA PRO A 120 -0.51 -21.82 -13.00
C PRO A 120 -0.06 -22.03 -14.45
N LYS A 121 -0.18 -23.26 -14.98
CA LYS A 121 0.29 -23.66 -16.33
C LYS A 121 -0.23 -22.79 -17.50
N ASN A 122 -1.16 -21.87 -17.25
CA ASN A 122 -1.78 -20.99 -18.23
C ASN A 122 -1.54 -19.48 -17.95
N ASP A 123 -0.63 -19.12 -17.04
CA ASP A 123 -0.16 -17.73 -16.92
C ASP A 123 1.06 -17.55 -17.84
N ASN A 124 0.88 -16.82 -18.93
CA ASN A 124 1.85 -16.68 -20.03
C ASN A 124 3.07 -15.80 -19.68
N ARG A 125 3.53 -15.84 -18.43
CA ARG A 125 4.61 -14.99 -17.92
C ARG A 125 5.66 -15.79 -17.14
N VAL A 126 6.24 -16.83 -17.76
CA VAL A 126 7.65 -17.30 -17.66
C VAL A 126 7.82 -18.84 -17.68
N PRO A 127 8.72 -19.43 -18.50
CA PRO A 127 9.00 -20.88 -18.55
C PRO A 127 9.77 -21.44 -17.34
N GLY A 128 9.51 -22.71 -17.02
CA GLY A 128 9.96 -23.44 -15.81
C GLY A 128 11.39 -23.97 -15.78
N ASP A 129 12.32 -23.38 -16.53
CA ASP A 129 13.75 -23.68 -16.45
C ASP A 129 14.49 -22.35 -16.32
N TYR A 130 15.22 -22.15 -15.20
CA TYR A 130 15.86 -20.88 -14.86
C TYR A 130 16.97 -20.51 -15.85
N ASP A 131 17.73 -21.50 -16.34
CA ASP A 131 18.80 -21.24 -17.31
C ASP A 131 18.21 -20.98 -18.70
N ALA A 132 17.12 -21.67 -19.05
CA ALA A 132 16.35 -21.38 -20.25
C ALA A 132 15.60 -20.03 -20.17
N PHE A 133 15.11 -19.62 -18.99
CA PHE A 133 14.45 -18.33 -18.76
C PHE A 133 15.45 -17.18 -18.80
N VAL A 134 16.65 -17.34 -18.23
CA VAL A 134 17.74 -16.38 -18.33
C VAL A 134 18.27 -16.30 -19.77
N ALA A 135 18.32 -17.41 -20.51
CA ALA A 135 18.64 -17.41 -21.94
C ALA A 135 17.55 -16.74 -22.78
N MET A 136 16.28 -16.99 -22.48
CA MET A 136 15.12 -16.38 -23.15
C MET A 136 14.96 -14.89 -22.80
N LEU A 137 15.30 -14.47 -21.58
CA LEU A 137 15.35 -13.06 -21.17
C LEU A 137 16.47 -12.31 -21.87
N LYS A 138 17.63 -12.94 -22.10
CA LYS A 138 18.69 -12.34 -22.91
C LYS A 138 18.23 -12.06 -24.34
N ASP A 139 17.29 -12.84 -24.87
CA ASP A 139 16.78 -12.72 -26.23
C ASP A 139 15.50 -11.86 -26.37
N ALA A 140 14.67 -11.73 -25.33
CA ALA A 140 13.33 -11.14 -25.45
C ALA A 140 13.03 -9.88 -24.59
N LEU A 141 13.85 -9.55 -23.58
CA LEU A 141 13.58 -8.39 -22.71
C LEU A 141 14.90 -7.78 -22.21
N THR A 142 15.10 -6.47 -22.36
CA THR A 142 16.34 -5.86 -21.84
C THR A 142 16.47 -6.14 -20.33
N LYS A 143 17.68 -6.47 -19.84
CA LYS A 143 17.99 -6.66 -18.41
C LYS A 143 17.41 -5.55 -17.51
N GLN A 144 17.23 -4.36 -18.07
CA GLN A 144 16.62 -3.21 -17.44
C GLN A 144 15.12 -3.42 -17.12
N THR A 145 14.33 -3.93 -18.07
CA THR A 145 12.88 -4.15 -17.87
C THR A 145 12.59 -5.16 -16.75
N ALA A 146 13.39 -6.22 -16.63
CA ALA A 146 13.26 -7.19 -15.54
C ALA A 146 13.60 -6.58 -14.16
N LEU A 147 14.61 -5.70 -14.11
CA LEU A 147 14.95 -4.96 -12.90
C LEU A 147 13.84 -3.99 -12.50
N ASP A 148 13.26 -3.30 -13.47
CA ASP A 148 12.19 -2.34 -13.22
C ASP A 148 10.90 -3.04 -12.72
N ALA A 149 10.59 -4.23 -13.25
CA ALA A 149 9.50 -5.08 -12.75
C ALA A 149 9.70 -5.50 -11.29
N ALA A 150 10.90 -5.97 -10.96
CA ALA A 150 11.25 -6.40 -9.60
C ALA A 150 11.20 -5.21 -8.62
N LEU A 151 11.71 -4.05 -9.04
CA LEU A 151 11.65 -2.79 -8.31
C LEU A 151 10.20 -2.39 -8.03
N TYR A 152 9.36 -2.40 -9.06
CA TYR A 152 7.94 -2.07 -8.93
C TYR A 152 7.22 -2.96 -7.90
N LEU A 153 7.47 -4.27 -7.94
CA LEU A 153 6.91 -5.22 -6.98
C LEU A 153 7.41 -4.97 -5.56
N ALA A 154 8.71 -4.68 -5.39
CA ALA A 154 9.30 -4.35 -4.11
C ALA A 154 8.65 -3.09 -3.50
N ILE A 155 8.47 -2.03 -4.30
CA ILE A 155 7.78 -0.81 -3.87
C ILE A 155 6.34 -1.13 -3.45
N ARG A 156 5.58 -1.88 -4.26
CA ARG A 156 4.20 -2.27 -3.91
C ARG A 156 4.10 -3.04 -2.60
N ARG A 157 5.09 -3.88 -2.27
CA ARG A 157 5.13 -4.62 -0.99
C ARG A 157 5.52 -3.69 0.16
N ALA A 158 6.54 -2.85 -0.02
CA ALA A 158 6.97 -1.86 0.97
C ALA A 158 5.85 -0.87 1.35
N CYS A 159 5.04 -0.43 0.37
CA CYS A 159 3.90 0.44 0.63
C CYS A 159 2.83 -0.25 1.50
N LYS A 160 2.53 -1.54 1.27
CA LYS A 160 1.61 -2.31 2.13
C LYS A 160 2.18 -2.49 3.54
N PHE A 161 3.47 -2.81 3.65
CA PHE A 161 4.16 -2.84 4.94
C PHE A 161 4.07 -1.50 5.66
N GLY A 162 4.22 -0.38 4.94
CA GLY A 162 4.08 0.97 5.50
C GLY A 162 2.72 1.20 6.17
N ILE A 163 1.64 0.66 5.61
CA ILE A 163 0.30 0.72 6.21
C ILE A 163 0.29 -0.04 7.53
N GLU A 164 0.77 -1.29 7.56
CA GLU A 164 0.82 -2.09 8.78
C GLU A 164 1.72 -1.45 9.84
N TYR A 165 2.91 -1.00 9.41
CA TYR A 165 3.93 -0.44 10.28
C TYR A 165 3.44 0.78 11.06
N VAL A 166 2.78 1.71 10.36
CA VAL A 166 2.25 2.93 11.00
C VAL A 166 1.17 2.57 12.03
N MET A 167 0.33 1.59 11.70
CA MET A 167 -0.83 1.20 12.51
C MET A 167 -0.49 0.33 13.72
N GLU A 168 0.61 -0.41 13.66
CA GLU A 168 1.04 -1.32 14.74
C GLU A 168 2.13 -0.72 15.62
N TYR A 169 3.12 -0.07 15.01
CA TYR A 169 4.36 0.24 15.71
C TYR A 169 4.58 1.73 15.91
N ARG A 170 4.09 2.59 15.00
CA ARG A 170 4.34 4.03 15.08
C ARG A 170 3.27 4.80 15.87
N GLY A 171 2.04 4.27 15.95
CA GLY A 171 0.92 4.96 16.59
C GLY A 171 0.50 6.25 15.87
N GLY A 172 0.75 6.33 14.57
CA GLY A 172 0.36 7.46 13.72
C GLY A 172 -0.96 7.23 12.99
N THR A 173 -1.49 8.28 12.36
CA THR A 173 -2.71 8.18 11.54
C THR A 173 -2.35 8.07 10.06
N ILE A 174 -3.00 7.16 9.36
CA ILE A 174 -2.99 7.04 7.91
C ILE A 174 -4.08 7.93 7.33
N HIS A 175 -3.69 8.93 6.55
CA HIS A 175 -4.58 9.78 5.77
C HIS A 175 -4.59 9.26 4.34
N TYR A 176 -5.70 8.64 3.92
CA TYR A 176 -5.85 8.08 2.59
C TYR A 176 -6.71 9.00 1.71
N ILE A 177 -6.08 9.76 0.81
CA ILE A 177 -6.77 10.64 -0.13
C ILE A 177 -7.31 9.81 -1.28
N ILE A 178 -8.63 9.81 -1.43
CA ILE A 178 -9.33 9.08 -2.49
C ILE A 178 -9.72 9.98 -3.68
N ASP A 179 -9.39 11.28 -3.63
CA ASP A 179 -9.53 12.17 -4.77
C ASP A 179 -8.71 11.67 -5.98
N GLY A 180 -9.31 11.72 -7.17
CA GLY A 180 -8.70 11.22 -8.41
C GLY A 180 -8.61 9.71 -8.54
N ILE A 181 -9.21 8.93 -7.62
CA ILE A 181 -9.27 7.47 -7.70
C ILE A 181 -10.66 7.04 -8.15
N THR A 182 -10.74 6.35 -9.29
CA THR A 182 -11.98 5.70 -9.74
C THR A 182 -12.12 4.35 -9.03
N MET A 183 -13.16 4.19 -8.21
CA MET A 183 -13.36 2.93 -7.45
C MET A 183 -13.61 1.72 -8.36
N ALA A 184 -14.23 1.92 -9.52
CA ALA A 184 -14.39 0.86 -10.52
C ALA A 184 -13.03 0.33 -11.01
N ASP A 185 -12.05 1.20 -11.22
CA ASP A 185 -10.69 0.79 -11.61
C ASP A 185 -9.96 0.07 -10.47
N VAL A 186 -10.22 0.48 -9.23
CA VAL A 186 -9.67 -0.19 -8.04
C VAL A 186 -10.18 -1.63 -7.96
N VAL A 187 -11.49 -1.82 -8.04
CA VAL A 187 -12.15 -3.13 -7.93
C VAL A 187 -11.84 -4.00 -9.16
N GLY A 188 -11.89 -3.40 -10.36
CA GLY A 188 -11.61 -4.04 -11.63
C GLY A 188 -10.13 -4.37 -11.87
N LYS A 189 -9.23 -3.86 -11.01
CA LYS A 189 -7.78 -3.97 -11.17
C LYS A 189 -7.30 -3.44 -12.52
N THR A 190 -7.85 -2.31 -12.96
CA THR A 190 -7.48 -1.69 -14.24
C THR A 190 -5.98 -1.43 -14.25
N GLU A 191 -5.31 -1.94 -15.27
CA GLU A 191 -3.90 -1.66 -15.51
C GLU A 191 -3.76 -0.28 -16.17
N MET A 192 -2.74 0.47 -15.76
CA MET A 192 -2.41 1.78 -16.31
C MET A 192 -0.93 1.79 -16.73
N PRO A 193 -0.52 2.69 -17.64
CA PRO A 193 0.90 2.89 -17.93
C PRO A 193 1.67 3.22 -16.64
N ILE A 194 2.79 2.54 -16.43
CA ILE A 194 3.66 2.79 -15.27
C ILE A 194 4.95 3.45 -15.78
N ASN A 195 5.31 4.60 -15.21
CA ASN A 195 6.52 5.37 -15.55
C ASN A 195 7.85 4.72 -15.10
N MET A 196 7.92 3.39 -15.08
CA MET A 196 9.13 2.61 -14.74
C MET A 196 9.44 1.58 -15.83
N GLY A 197 9.32 1.95 -17.11
CA GLY A 197 9.70 1.05 -18.21
C GLY A 197 8.83 -0.20 -18.37
N LEU A 198 7.74 -0.33 -17.61
CA LEU A 198 6.73 -1.37 -17.72
C LEU A 198 5.60 -0.88 -18.63
N GLN A 199 5.18 -1.70 -19.61
CA GLN A 199 4.14 -1.31 -20.57
C GLN A 199 2.82 -0.95 -19.87
N THR A 200 2.39 -1.74 -18.89
CA THR A 200 1.20 -1.48 -18.05
C THR A 200 1.32 -2.18 -16.69
N GLY A 201 0.55 -1.73 -15.69
CA GLY A 201 0.28 -2.48 -14.48
C GLY A 201 -0.62 -1.74 -13.49
N VAL A 202 -1.00 -2.42 -12.41
CA VAL A 202 -2.05 -1.94 -11.50
C VAL A 202 -1.51 -0.88 -10.53
N PRO A 203 -1.96 0.39 -10.57
CA PRO A 203 -1.37 1.46 -9.77
C PRO A 203 -1.25 1.11 -8.29
N ILE A 204 -0.14 1.53 -7.67
CA ILE A 204 0.19 1.18 -6.27
C ILE A 204 -0.94 1.56 -5.32
N THR A 205 -1.48 2.76 -5.49
CA THR A 205 -2.62 3.28 -4.71
C THR A 205 -3.85 2.37 -4.79
N THR A 206 -4.23 1.92 -5.98
CA THR A 206 -5.35 0.98 -6.12
C THR A 206 -5.07 -0.36 -5.40
N SER A 207 -3.82 -0.83 -5.43
CA SER A 207 -3.40 -2.05 -4.75
C SER A 207 -3.37 -1.91 -3.22
N GLU A 208 -3.02 -0.74 -2.69
CA GLU A 208 -3.07 -0.42 -1.27
C GLU A 208 -4.51 -0.36 -0.77
N LEU A 209 -5.40 0.29 -1.52
CA LEU A 209 -6.81 0.41 -1.12
C LEU A 209 -7.49 -0.96 -1.08
N ARG A 210 -7.21 -1.83 -2.06
CA ARG A 210 -7.62 -3.24 -2.02
C ARG A 210 -7.01 -4.01 -0.85
N PHE A 211 -5.76 -3.71 -0.49
CA PHE A 211 -5.11 -4.31 0.67
C PHE A 211 -5.81 -3.91 1.99
N ILE A 212 -6.17 -2.63 2.15
CA ILE A 212 -6.95 -2.15 3.30
C ILE A 212 -8.30 -2.87 3.36
N PHE A 213 -9.02 -2.95 2.23
CA PHE A 213 -10.31 -3.64 2.18
C PHE A 213 -10.22 -5.12 2.59
N ARG A 214 -9.22 -5.85 2.09
CA ARG A 214 -9.03 -7.28 2.45
C ARG A 214 -8.71 -7.50 3.93
N ASN A 215 -8.12 -6.50 4.57
CA ASN A 215 -7.76 -6.51 5.98
C ASN A 215 -8.70 -5.64 6.81
N TRP A 216 -9.92 -5.40 6.31
CA TRP A 216 -10.85 -4.48 6.96
C TRP A 216 -11.23 -4.93 8.37
N HIS A 217 -11.24 -6.23 8.64
CA HIS A 217 -11.42 -6.77 10.01
C HIS A 217 -10.47 -6.18 11.04
N TRP A 218 -9.28 -5.79 10.62
CA TRP A 218 -8.27 -5.24 11.48
C TRP A 218 -8.25 -3.71 11.44
N PHE A 219 -8.50 -3.11 10.28
CA PHE A 219 -8.50 -1.65 10.14
C PHE A 219 -9.77 -0.99 10.68
N ARG A 220 -10.93 -1.67 10.67
CA ARG A 220 -12.22 -1.08 11.02
C ARG A 220 -12.30 -0.54 12.45
N GLU A 221 -11.61 -1.18 13.40
CA GLU A 221 -11.59 -0.76 14.81
C GLU A 221 -10.68 0.45 15.05
N LYS A 222 -9.81 0.74 14.07
CA LYS A 222 -8.87 1.86 14.10
C LYS A 222 -9.28 2.99 13.15
N VAL A 223 -10.48 2.93 12.58
CA VAL A 223 -11.01 4.04 11.79
C VAL A 223 -11.17 5.25 12.70
N ASP A 224 -10.95 6.43 12.14
CA ASP A 224 -10.87 7.71 12.84
C ASP A 224 -9.56 7.94 13.63
N ASP A 225 -9.09 7.00 14.45
CA ASP A 225 -7.87 7.25 15.22
C ASP A 225 -6.58 6.86 14.48
N GLY A 226 -6.65 5.81 13.65
CA GLY A 226 -5.53 5.26 12.91
C GLY A 226 -5.68 5.35 11.38
N LEU A 227 -6.89 5.35 10.83
CA LEU A 227 -7.12 5.43 9.38
C LEU A 227 -8.28 6.37 9.03
N VAL A 228 -8.00 7.37 8.19
CA VAL A 228 -8.97 8.39 7.77
C VAL A 228 -8.96 8.51 6.25
N PHE A 229 -10.11 8.33 5.62
CA PHE A 229 -10.28 8.59 4.19
C PHE A 229 -10.64 10.06 3.95
N TRP A 230 -10.09 10.65 2.89
CA TRP A 230 -10.31 12.05 2.52
C TRP A 230 -10.83 12.16 1.10
N PHE A 231 -11.94 12.89 0.94
CA PHE A 231 -12.49 13.28 -0.35
C PHE A 231 -12.86 14.75 -0.30
N LYS A 232 -12.34 15.54 -1.24
CA LYS A 232 -12.56 16.99 -1.31
C LYS A 232 -12.33 17.69 0.03
N ASP A 233 -11.20 17.40 0.69
CA ASP A 233 -10.76 18.01 1.96
C ASP A 233 -11.64 17.68 3.18
N THR A 234 -12.57 16.72 3.02
CA THR A 234 -13.50 16.31 4.06
C THR A 234 -13.25 14.85 4.42
N PRO A 235 -13.20 14.50 5.73
CA PRO A 235 -13.19 13.10 6.14
C PRO A 235 -14.41 12.38 5.56
N THR A 236 -14.22 11.19 5.04
CA THR A 236 -15.30 10.39 4.46
C THR A 236 -15.23 8.95 4.95
N THR A 237 -16.32 8.21 4.77
CA THR A 237 -16.36 6.79 5.10
C THR A 237 -15.62 5.98 4.05
N ALA A 238 -15.29 4.73 4.38
CA ALA A 238 -14.56 3.88 3.46
C ALA A 238 -15.34 3.64 2.14
N PRO A 239 -14.69 3.52 0.97
CA PRO A 239 -15.38 3.42 -0.32
C PRO A 239 -16.35 2.24 -0.47
N TRP A 240 -16.09 1.13 0.23
CA TRP A 240 -16.98 -0.04 0.25
C TRP A 240 -18.19 0.12 1.18
N ILE A 241 -18.21 1.15 2.03
CA ILE A 241 -19.40 1.51 2.82
C ILE A 241 -20.31 2.43 2.00
N THR A 242 -19.73 3.35 1.22
CA THR A 242 -20.49 4.29 0.39
C THR A 242 -21.08 3.64 -0.85
N ASP A 243 -20.36 2.72 -1.49
CA ASP A 243 -20.86 1.94 -2.62
C ASP A 243 -20.57 0.44 -2.43
N PRO A 244 -21.30 -0.25 -1.53
CA PRO A 244 -21.06 -1.65 -1.26
C PRO A 244 -21.29 -2.54 -2.50
N LYS A 245 -22.25 -2.18 -3.35
CA LYS A 245 -22.59 -2.95 -4.57
C LYS A 245 -21.40 -3.10 -5.49
N LEU A 246 -20.61 -2.04 -5.67
CA LEU A 246 -19.39 -2.09 -6.47
C LEU A 246 -18.35 -3.07 -5.93
N TRP A 247 -18.26 -3.22 -4.60
CA TRP A 247 -17.24 -4.05 -3.95
C TRP A 247 -17.64 -5.50 -3.74
N ILE A 248 -18.94 -5.83 -3.78
CA ILE A 248 -19.45 -7.22 -3.62
C ILE A 248 -18.78 -8.21 -4.56
N PRO A 249 -18.66 -7.98 -5.88
CA PRO A 249 -18.02 -8.95 -6.79
C PRO A 249 -16.57 -9.25 -6.40
N TYR A 250 -15.84 -8.22 -5.98
CA TYR A 250 -14.46 -8.37 -5.53
C TYR A 250 -14.39 -9.12 -4.19
N ALA A 251 -15.24 -8.79 -3.22
CA ALA A 251 -15.35 -9.51 -1.95
C ALA A 251 -15.68 -10.99 -2.15
N ALA A 252 -16.63 -11.31 -3.03
CA ALA A 252 -17.00 -12.68 -3.38
C ALA A 252 -15.83 -13.46 -4.00
N GLN A 253 -15.03 -12.82 -4.87
CA GLN A 253 -13.81 -13.43 -5.40
C GLN A 253 -12.82 -13.78 -4.27
N ARG A 254 -12.67 -12.89 -3.28
CA ARG A 254 -11.78 -13.11 -2.13
C ARG A 254 -12.28 -14.22 -1.22
N ILE A 255 -13.59 -14.28 -0.96
CA ILE A 255 -14.22 -15.36 -0.18
C ILE A 255 -14.03 -16.71 -0.85
N ARG A 256 -14.20 -16.82 -2.17
CA ARG A 256 -13.93 -18.09 -2.89
C ARG A 256 -12.51 -18.57 -2.67
N LYS A 257 -11.51 -17.68 -2.81
CA LYS A 257 -10.11 -18.02 -2.53
C LYS A 257 -9.89 -18.42 -1.06
N TYR A 258 -10.55 -17.73 -0.13
CA TYR A 258 -10.50 -18.04 1.30
C TYR A 258 -11.05 -19.44 1.59
N LYS A 259 -12.23 -19.77 1.07
CA LYS A 259 -12.85 -21.10 1.19
C LYS A 259 -11.89 -22.18 0.68
N THR A 260 -11.34 -22.03 -0.52
CA THR A 260 -10.37 -23.00 -1.07
C THR A 260 -9.13 -23.17 -0.19
N ALA A 261 -8.62 -22.08 0.41
CA ALA A 261 -7.42 -22.14 1.24
C ALA A 261 -7.67 -22.69 2.67
N LYS A 262 -8.91 -22.66 3.15
CA LYS A 262 -9.28 -22.94 4.55
C LYS A 262 -10.29 -24.05 4.75
N GLN A 263 -10.72 -24.72 3.68
CA GLN A 263 -11.63 -25.84 3.76
C GLN A 263 -11.05 -26.93 4.69
N GLY A 264 -11.83 -27.32 5.71
CA GLY A 264 -11.42 -28.31 6.71
C GLY A 264 -10.49 -27.79 7.81
N SER A 265 -10.21 -26.48 7.85
CA SER A 265 -9.40 -25.87 8.92
C SER A 265 -10.25 -25.43 10.11
N ASN A 266 -9.71 -25.53 11.33
CA ASN A 266 -10.36 -25.09 12.57
C ASN A 266 -10.53 -23.57 12.65
N ASP A 267 -9.81 -22.79 11.83
CA ASP A 267 -9.91 -21.32 11.76
C ASP A 267 -10.80 -20.83 10.60
N TYR A 268 -11.61 -21.71 10.01
CA TYR A 268 -12.59 -21.35 9.01
C TYR A 268 -13.77 -20.60 9.64
N GLU A 269 -13.93 -19.33 9.30
CA GLU A 269 -14.96 -18.47 9.88
C GLU A 269 -16.31 -18.63 9.15
N ALA A 270 -16.87 -19.84 9.22
CA ALA A 270 -18.06 -20.26 8.48
C ALA A 270 -19.24 -19.28 8.62
N ASP A 271 -19.55 -18.84 9.84
CA ASP A 271 -20.68 -17.95 10.11
C ASP A 271 -20.55 -16.61 9.38
N LYS A 272 -19.34 -16.06 9.30
CA LYS A 272 -19.08 -14.79 8.61
C LYS A 272 -19.18 -14.95 7.10
N VAL A 273 -18.64 -16.05 6.56
CA VAL A 273 -18.74 -16.39 5.13
C VAL A 273 -20.20 -16.62 4.74
N ASN A 274 -20.94 -17.38 5.53
CA ASN A 274 -22.37 -17.65 5.29
C ASN A 274 -23.21 -16.37 5.39
N GLY A 275 -22.89 -15.48 6.35
CA GLY A 275 -23.48 -14.16 6.46
C GLY A 275 -23.27 -13.33 5.20
N PHE A 276 -22.03 -13.24 4.70
CA PHE A 276 -21.76 -12.57 3.43
C PHE A 276 -22.57 -13.17 2.28
N GLU A 277 -22.54 -14.49 2.09
CA GLU A 277 -23.20 -15.16 0.96
C GLU A 277 -24.73 -14.98 1.00
N LYS A 278 -25.33 -15.00 2.21
CA LYS A 278 -26.76 -14.75 2.42
C LYS A 278 -27.16 -13.32 2.05
N TYR A 279 -26.39 -12.32 2.50
CA TYR A 279 -26.79 -10.92 2.35
C TYR A 279 -26.27 -10.26 1.07
N ALA A 280 -25.24 -10.79 0.40
CA ALA A 280 -24.71 -10.18 -0.82
C ALA A 280 -25.76 -9.84 -1.91
N PRO A 281 -26.78 -10.67 -2.18
CA PRO A 281 -27.82 -10.33 -3.15
C PRO A 281 -28.99 -9.48 -2.59
N ILE A 282 -29.11 -9.35 -1.25
CA ILE A 282 -30.28 -8.75 -0.58
C ILE A 282 -29.92 -7.40 0.05
N ASP A 283 -28.84 -7.39 0.81
CA ASP A 283 -28.30 -6.24 1.53
C ASP A 283 -26.77 -6.20 1.37
N PRO A 284 -26.27 -5.52 0.31
CA PRO A 284 -24.85 -5.37 0.06
C PRO A 284 -24.08 -4.71 1.21
N ALA A 285 -24.69 -3.78 1.94
CA ALA A 285 -24.03 -3.10 3.04
C ALA A 285 -23.74 -4.08 4.18
N LEU A 286 -24.77 -4.83 4.61
CA LEU A 286 -24.61 -5.87 5.63
C LEU A 286 -23.65 -6.98 5.18
N ALA A 287 -23.66 -7.35 3.90
CA ALA A 287 -22.68 -8.28 3.37
C ALA A 287 -21.23 -7.76 3.52
N ILE A 288 -20.97 -6.49 3.20
CA ILE A 288 -19.66 -5.87 3.41
C ILE A 288 -19.27 -5.85 4.90
N GLU A 289 -20.21 -5.69 5.83
CA GLU A 289 -19.92 -5.81 7.25
C GLU A 289 -19.45 -7.22 7.63
N TYR A 290 -20.13 -8.26 7.16
CA TYR A 290 -19.71 -9.65 7.35
C TYR A 290 -18.34 -9.92 6.75
N PHE A 291 -18.09 -9.47 5.51
CA PHE A 291 -16.78 -9.57 4.87
C PHE A 291 -15.70 -8.89 5.72
N GLY A 292 -16.01 -7.69 6.21
CA GLY A 292 -15.18 -6.90 7.10
C GLY A 292 -14.96 -7.50 8.47
N MET A 293 -15.49 -8.68 8.79
CA MET A 293 -15.16 -9.42 10.01
C MET A 293 -14.23 -10.61 9.72
N ILE A 294 -14.00 -10.95 8.44
CA ILE A 294 -13.25 -12.14 8.06
C ILE A 294 -11.74 -11.90 8.20
N LYS A 295 -11.06 -12.73 9.00
CA LYS A 295 -9.61 -12.77 9.15
C LYS A 295 -8.98 -13.50 7.97
N MET A 296 -8.68 -12.75 6.91
CA MET A 296 -7.99 -13.27 5.72
C MET A 296 -6.54 -13.67 6.07
N THR A 297 -6.04 -14.76 5.50
CA THR A 297 -4.65 -15.19 5.75
C THR A 297 -3.62 -14.43 4.92
N ASP A 298 -2.39 -14.39 5.41
CA ASP A 298 -1.21 -13.79 4.75
C ASP A 298 -1.03 -14.22 3.30
N LYS A 299 -1.20 -15.53 2.99
CA LYS A 299 -1.10 -16.05 1.62
C LYS A 299 -2.16 -15.47 0.67
N LEU A 300 -3.35 -15.19 1.19
CA LEU A 300 -4.42 -14.58 0.42
C LEU A 300 -4.15 -13.09 0.23
N ILE A 301 -3.65 -12.40 1.27
CA ILE A 301 -3.32 -10.98 1.25
C ILE A 301 -2.26 -10.64 0.18
N GLN A 302 -1.35 -11.57 -0.12
CA GLN A 302 -0.26 -11.42 -1.11
C GLN A 302 -0.68 -11.63 -2.57
N SER A 303 -1.78 -12.35 -2.85
CA SER A 303 -2.22 -12.64 -4.22
C SER A 303 -2.90 -11.44 -4.90
N ASP A 304 -2.08 -10.52 -5.43
CA ASP A 304 -2.41 -9.48 -6.42
C ASP A 304 -1.18 -8.99 -7.20
#